data_AF-A0A553ED71-F1
#
_entry.id   AF-A0A553ED71-F1
#
_cell.length_a   1.000
_cell.length_b   1.000
_cell.length_c   1.000
_cell.angle_alpha   90.00
_cell.angle_beta   90.00
_cell.angle_gamma   90.00
#
_symmetry.space_group_name_H-M   'P 1'
#
loop_
_entity.id
_entity.type
_entity.pdbx_description
1 polymer ?
#
loop_
_entity_poly.entity_id
_entity_poly.type
_entity_poly.pdbx_seq_one_letter_code
_entity_poly.pdbx_strand_id
1 'polypeptide(L)'
;MKAILTQYKIDSMLEDIGSDITMIHIFFKTATRPEARMPVILPYDKLTQFIQTIDEQAFDYLTKIRSSIAGYGPKHTAVFKILESENFDLTPYLKRYVEALTPTYIAQQYEWCDSIVNNPSNTEKVQNSFKEIQKIANPDFINRNVKMDQFRDEIDQTLHELVLKFFPELFENGPECLSEYRDILVRTTLNFFENIDKLTFKNEK
;
A
#
# COMPACT_ATOMS: atom_id res chain seq x y z
N MET A 1 -28.62 1.33 7.72
CA MET A 1 -28.14 2.52 6.96
C MET A 1 -27.21 2.01 5.88
N LYS A 2 -27.51 2.23 4.59
CA LYS A 2 -26.66 1.77 3.46
C LYS A 2 -25.81 2.93 2.97
N ALA A 3 -24.51 2.72 2.83
CA ALA A 3 -23.58 3.70 2.24
C ALA A 3 -23.62 3.61 0.72
N ILE A 4 -23.43 4.76 0.07
CA ILE A 4 -23.40 4.91 -1.39
C ILE A 4 -22.12 5.66 -1.72
N LEU A 5 -21.24 5.00 -2.48
CA LEU A 5 -20.00 5.62 -2.99
C LEU A 5 -20.36 6.89 -3.79
N THR A 6 -19.67 7.99 -3.50
CA THR A 6 -19.87 9.27 -4.19
C THR A 6 -18.67 9.63 -5.05
N GLN A 7 -17.47 9.58 -4.47
CA GLN A 7 -16.21 9.84 -5.14
C GLN A 7 -15.07 9.12 -4.41
N TYR A 8 -13.93 8.97 -5.07
CA TYR A 8 -12.71 8.52 -4.43
C TYR A 8 -11.49 9.23 -5.01
N LYS A 9 -10.42 9.27 -4.23
CA LYS A 9 -9.11 9.77 -4.62
C LYS A 9 -8.06 8.71 -4.28
N ILE A 10 -7.01 8.64 -5.07
CA ILE A 10 -5.88 7.74 -4.87
C ILE A 10 -4.65 8.60 -4.64
N ASP A 11 -3.99 8.42 -3.50
CA ASP A 11 -2.82 9.21 -3.10
C ASP A 11 -1.63 8.29 -2.82
N SER A 12 -0.50 8.55 -3.47
CA SER A 12 0.77 7.86 -3.19
C SER A 12 1.47 8.55 -2.03
N MET A 13 1.95 7.77 -1.07
CA MET A 13 2.69 8.27 0.08
C MET A 13 4.21 8.36 -0.19
N LEU A 14 4.65 8.13 -1.43
CA LEU A 14 6.06 8.10 -1.77
C LEU A 14 6.76 9.44 -1.49
N GLU A 15 6.12 10.55 -1.83
CA GLU A 15 6.66 11.89 -1.57
C GLU A 15 6.57 12.29 -0.09
N ASP A 16 5.52 11.83 0.60
CA ASP A 16 5.23 12.22 1.98
C ASP A 16 6.07 11.47 3.02
N ILE A 17 6.34 10.18 2.79
CA ILE A 17 7.05 9.32 3.75
C ILE A 17 8.17 8.49 3.13
N GLY A 18 8.42 8.60 1.83
CA GLY A 18 9.48 7.85 1.15
C GLY A 18 9.17 6.36 0.95
N SER A 19 7.91 5.96 1.06
CA SER A 19 7.47 4.57 0.90
C SER A 19 6.42 4.47 -0.20
N ASP A 20 6.56 3.50 -1.10
CA ASP A 20 5.66 3.28 -2.23
C ASP A 20 4.33 2.62 -1.81
N ILE A 21 3.59 3.30 -0.92
CA ILE A 21 2.30 2.89 -0.42
C ILE A 21 1.23 3.86 -0.95
N THR A 22 0.27 3.32 -1.69
CA THR A 22 -0.93 4.04 -2.09
C THR A 22 -2.09 3.87 -1.12
N MET A 23 -2.75 4.98 -0.79
CA MET A 23 -3.97 5.07 -0.01
C MET A 23 -5.15 5.44 -0.91
N ILE A 24 -6.28 4.75 -0.77
CA ILE A 24 -7.55 5.09 -1.43
C ILE A 24 -8.44 5.84 -0.44
N HIS A 25 -8.73 7.10 -0.74
CA HIS A 25 -9.62 7.97 0.00
C HIS A 25 -11.04 7.82 -0.55
N ILE A 26 -11.92 7.17 0.19
CA ILE A 26 -13.28 6.83 -0.25
C ILE A 26 -14.28 7.75 0.43
N PHE A 27 -15.04 8.50 -0.38
CA PHE A 27 -16.16 9.30 0.09
C PHE A 27 -17.47 8.59 -0.20
N PHE A 28 -18.41 8.70 0.75
CA PHE A 28 -19.72 8.11 0.60
C PHE A 28 -20.78 8.97 1.29
N LYS A 29 -22.03 8.81 0.85
CA LYS A 29 -23.23 9.34 1.50
C LYS A 29 -24.14 8.21 1.95
N THR A 30 -25.21 8.54 2.66
CA THR A 30 -26.30 7.60 2.93
C THR A 30 -27.61 8.17 2.41
N ALA A 31 -28.70 7.40 2.47
CA ALA A 31 -30.02 7.92 2.10
C ALA A 31 -30.47 9.10 2.99
N THR A 32 -29.98 9.15 4.24
CA THR A 32 -30.45 10.11 5.26
C THR A 32 -29.42 11.16 5.63
N ARG A 33 -28.16 11.04 5.20
CA ARG A 33 -27.08 12.00 5.49
C ARG A 33 -26.32 12.35 4.21
N PRO A 34 -25.89 13.61 4.06
CA PRO A 34 -25.02 14.02 2.96
C PRO A 34 -23.68 13.28 3.02
N GLU A 35 -22.84 13.48 1.99
CA GLU A 35 -21.49 12.91 1.95
C GLU A 35 -20.72 13.20 3.25
N ALA A 36 -20.02 12.19 3.76
CA ALA A 36 -19.14 12.35 4.91
C ALA A 36 -18.01 13.33 4.56
N ARG A 37 -17.75 14.29 5.45
CA ARG A 37 -16.77 15.37 5.20
C ARG A 37 -15.32 14.89 5.16
N MET A 38 -15.06 13.72 5.74
CA MET A 38 -13.76 13.06 5.73
C MET A 38 -13.90 11.68 5.09
N PRO A 39 -12.95 11.27 4.25
CA PRO A 39 -12.99 9.98 3.60
C PRO A 39 -12.71 8.85 4.60
N VAL A 40 -13.15 7.66 4.23
CA VAL A 40 -12.56 6.42 4.75
C VAL A 40 -11.27 6.18 3.97
N ILE A 41 -10.17 5.97 4.69
CA ILE A 41 -8.86 5.72 4.09
C ILE A 41 -8.63 4.21 4.06
N LEU A 42 -8.44 3.66 2.86
CA LEU A 42 -8.24 2.25 2.62
C LEU A 42 -6.88 2.03 1.94
N PRO A 43 -5.92 1.33 2.57
CA PRO A 43 -4.68 0.94 1.88
C PRO A 43 -4.95 0.03 0.69
N TYR A 44 -4.15 0.13 -0.38
CA TYR A 44 -4.30 -0.71 -1.56
C TYR A 44 -4.28 -2.22 -1.24
N ASP A 45 -3.39 -2.67 -0.34
CA ASP A 45 -3.35 -4.08 0.10
C ASP A 45 -4.65 -4.56 0.74
N LYS A 46 -5.38 -3.66 1.42
CA LYS A 46 -6.68 -4.00 2.01
C LYS A 46 -7.77 -4.05 0.96
N LEU A 47 -7.69 -3.20 -0.06
CA LEU A 47 -8.58 -3.29 -1.21
C LEU A 47 -8.35 -4.60 -1.98
N THR A 48 -7.11 -4.99 -2.26
CA THR A 48 -6.81 -6.24 -2.97
C THR A 48 -7.25 -7.47 -2.18
N GLN A 49 -7.01 -7.50 -0.87
CA GLN A 49 -7.55 -8.53 0.03
C GLN A 49 -9.08 -8.60 -0.02
N PHE A 50 -9.77 -7.46 -0.06
CA PHE A 50 -11.21 -7.44 -0.23
C PHE A 50 -11.64 -7.97 -1.60
N ILE A 51 -10.98 -7.55 -2.69
CA ILE A 51 -11.26 -8.00 -4.06
C ILE A 51 -11.15 -9.52 -4.15
N GLN A 52 -10.14 -10.13 -3.52
CA GLN A 52 -9.99 -11.58 -3.45
C GLN A 52 -11.25 -12.30 -2.96
N THR A 53 -11.98 -11.71 -2.01
CA THR A 53 -13.19 -12.32 -1.44
C THR A 53 -14.43 -12.21 -2.34
N ILE A 54 -14.41 -11.32 -3.34
CA ILE A 54 -15.59 -11.00 -4.17
C ILE A 54 -15.39 -11.24 -5.67
N ASP A 55 -14.13 -11.36 -6.12
CA ASP A 55 -13.72 -11.55 -7.51
C ASP A 55 -12.26 -12.08 -7.55
N GLU A 56 -12.13 -13.40 -7.57
CA GLU A 56 -10.82 -14.09 -7.59
C GLU A 56 -10.04 -13.78 -8.89
N GLN A 57 -10.72 -13.66 -10.03
CA GLN A 57 -10.07 -13.40 -11.31
C GLN A 57 -9.44 -12.00 -11.34
N ALA A 58 -10.14 -11.00 -10.81
CA ALA A 58 -9.59 -9.65 -10.66
C ALA A 58 -8.39 -9.62 -9.72
N PHE A 59 -8.47 -10.35 -8.59
CA PHE A 59 -7.36 -10.47 -7.65
C PHE A 59 -6.12 -11.11 -8.29
N ASP A 60 -6.29 -12.20 -9.04
CA ASP A 60 -5.19 -12.88 -9.74
C ASP A 60 -4.54 -11.97 -10.77
N TYR A 61 -5.34 -11.18 -11.49
CA TYR A 61 -4.83 -10.19 -12.43
C TYR A 61 -4.00 -9.10 -11.73
N LEU A 62 -4.49 -8.52 -10.62
CA LEU A 62 -3.73 -7.54 -9.83
C LEU A 62 -2.43 -8.13 -9.28
N THR A 63 -2.48 -9.37 -8.80
CA THR A 63 -1.31 -10.10 -8.30
C THR A 63 -0.30 -10.35 -9.41
N LYS A 64 -0.77 -10.70 -10.61
CA LYS A 64 0.08 -10.89 -11.79
C LYS A 64 0.81 -9.62 -12.17
N ILE A 65 0.12 -8.47 -12.21
CA ILE A 65 0.74 -7.15 -12.45
C ILE A 65 1.82 -6.88 -11.40
N ARG A 66 1.49 -7.03 -10.11
CA ARG A 66 2.46 -6.79 -9.04
C ARG A 66 3.68 -7.69 -9.16
N SER A 67 3.48 -8.96 -9.54
CA SER A 67 4.54 -9.95 -9.70
C SER A 67 5.43 -9.75 -10.94
N SER A 68 4.93 -9.07 -11.98
CA SER A 68 5.70 -8.78 -13.19
C SER A 68 6.63 -7.57 -13.05
N ILE A 69 6.41 -6.73 -12.04
CA ILE A 69 7.27 -5.59 -11.71
C ILE A 69 8.45 -6.10 -10.87
N ALA A 70 9.68 -5.71 -11.21
CA ALA A 70 10.89 -6.05 -10.45
C ALA A 70 10.93 -5.35 -9.07
N GLY A 71 11.84 -5.78 -8.18
CA GLY A 71 12.06 -5.15 -6.86
C GLY A 71 11.23 -5.74 -5.72
N TYR A 72 11.36 -5.15 -4.54
CA TYR A 72 10.75 -5.55 -3.27
C TYR A 72 9.94 -4.40 -2.69
N GLY A 73 8.92 -4.76 -1.92
CA GLY A 73 8.02 -3.80 -1.30
C GLY A 73 6.66 -3.75 -2.00
N PRO A 74 5.87 -2.70 -1.69
CA PRO A 74 4.46 -2.67 -2.07
C PRO A 74 4.25 -2.45 -3.57
N LYS A 75 5.12 -1.66 -4.23
CA LYS A 75 5.09 -1.37 -5.68
C LYS A 75 3.80 -0.68 -6.14
N HIS A 76 3.08 -0.02 -5.23
CA HIS A 76 1.73 0.45 -5.49
C HIS A 76 1.72 1.44 -6.67
N THR A 77 2.63 2.41 -6.71
CA THR A 77 2.67 3.42 -7.78
C THR A 77 2.86 2.77 -9.16
N ALA A 78 3.73 1.76 -9.28
CA ALA A 78 3.95 1.05 -10.54
C ALA A 78 2.73 0.23 -10.96
N VAL A 79 2.07 -0.45 -10.01
CA VAL A 79 0.81 -1.17 -10.27
C VAL A 79 -0.26 -0.21 -10.78
N PHE A 80 -0.47 0.93 -10.11
CA PHE A 80 -1.48 1.91 -10.53
C PHE A 80 -1.23 2.50 -11.91
N LYS A 81 0.04 2.72 -12.31
CA LYS A 81 0.38 3.13 -13.68
C LYS A 81 -0.06 2.11 -14.73
N ILE A 82 0.11 0.82 -14.44
CA ILE A 82 -0.33 -0.26 -15.35
C ILE A 82 -1.86 -0.28 -15.42
N LEU A 83 -2.54 -0.23 -14.27
CA LEU A 83 -4.00 -0.18 -14.21
C LEU A 83 -4.58 0.99 -15.02
N GLU A 84 -3.98 2.17 -14.91
CA GLU A 84 -4.37 3.35 -15.69
C GLU A 84 -4.14 3.11 -17.20
N SER A 85 -2.98 2.58 -17.58
CA SER A 85 -2.65 2.31 -19.00
C SER A 85 -3.58 1.27 -19.64
N GLU A 86 -4.06 0.30 -18.86
CA GLU A 86 -4.97 -0.75 -19.30
C GLU A 86 -6.45 -0.35 -19.14
N ASN A 87 -6.74 0.88 -18.69
CA ASN A 87 -8.09 1.38 -18.40
C ASN A 87 -8.87 0.46 -17.43
N PHE A 88 -8.18 -0.12 -16.45
CA PHE A 88 -8.80 -0.96 -15.44
C PHE A 88 -9.68 -0.11 -14.50
N ASP A 89 -10.99 -0.39 -14.47
CA ASP A 89 -11.94 0.34 -13.64
C ASP A 89 -12.01 -0.23 -12.21
N LEU A 90 -11.53 0.55 -11.23
CA LEU A 90 -11.61 0.21 -9.80
C LEU A 90 -12.99 0.48 -9.18
N THR A 91 -13.82 1.28 -9.85
CA THR A 91 -15.11 1.75 -9.34
C THR A 91 -16.05 0.61 -8.88
N PRO A 92 -16.19 -0.52 -9.62
CA PRO A 92 -17.07 -1.61 -9.21
C PRO A 92 -16.65 -2.23 -7.87
N TYR A 93 -15.34 -2.39 -7.65
CA TYR A 93 -14.79 -2.97 -6.41
C TYR A 93 -14.94 -2.00 -5.23
N LEU A 94 -14.70 -0.71 -5.46
CA LEU A 94 -14.91 0.32 -4.44
C LEU A 94 -16.38 0.46 -4.05
N LYS A 95 -17.31 0.35 -5.01
CA LYS A 95 -18.76 0.30 -4.73
C LYS A 95 -19.09 -0.88 -3.83
N ARG A 96 -18.64 -2.09 -4.19
CA ARG A 96 -18.85 -3.30 -3.38
C ARG A 96 -18.24 -3.18 -1.98
N TYR A 97 -17.07 -2.57 -1.86
CA TYR A 97 -16.43 -2.30 -0.57
C TYR A 97 -17.30 -1.39 0.30
N VAL A 98 -17.78 -0.26 -0.25
CA VAL A 98 -18.67 0.67 0.46
C VAL A 98 -19.99 0.01 0.86
N GLU A 99 -20.55 -0.83 0.00
CA GLU A 99 -21.77 -1.58 0.29
C GLU A 99 -21.60 -2.64 1.39
N ALA A 100 -20.38 -3.16 1.56
CA ALA A 100 -20.03 -4.12 2.60
C ALA A 100 -19.77 -3.46 3.97
N LEU A 101 -19.68 -2.13 4.06
CA LEU A 101 -19.49 -1.43 5.33
C LEU A 101 -20.68 -1.65 6.26
N THR A 102 -20.37 -2.00 7.52
CA THR A 102 -21.41 -2.25 8.51
C THR A 102 -22.12 -0.95 8.91
N PRO A 103 -23.42 -1.00 9.29
CA PRO A 103 -24.12 0.17 9.79
C PRO A 103 -23.44 0.84 10.99
N THR A 104 -22.81 0.04 11.86
CA THR A 104 -22.04 0.53 13.01
C THR A 104 -20.83 1.33 12.58
N TYR A 105 -20.05 0.81 11.62
CA TYR A 105 -18.88 1.52 11.09
C TYR A 105 -19.28 2.83 10.41
N ILE A 106 -20.37 2.81 9.62
CA ILE A 106 -20.92 4.00 8.97
C ILE A 106 -21.31 5.06 10.02
N ALA A 107 -22.01 4.67 11.07
CA ALA A 107 -22.40 5.58 12.15
C ALA A 107 -21.18 6.20 12.84
N GLN A 108 -20.18 5.38 13.20
CA GLN A 108 -18.93 5.83 13.81
C GLN A 108 -18.17 6.81 12.93
N GLN A 109 -18.11 6.58 11.62
CA GLN A 109 -17.44 7.51 10.69
C GLN A 109 -18.12 8.89 10.70
N TYR A 110 -19.45 8.93 10.69
CA TYR A 110 -20.15 10.21 10.79
C TYR A 110 -20.00 10.87 12.16
N GLU A 111 -20.08 10.11 13.25
CA GLU A 111 -19.84 10.64 14.61
C GLU A 111 -18.44 11.25 14.72
N TRP A 112 -17.43 10.59 14.15
CA TRP A 112 -16.07 11.10 14.10
C TRP A 112 -15.99 12.40 13.28
N CYS A 113 -16.59 12.44 12.09
CA CYS A 113 -16.67 13.65 11.26
C CYS A 113 -17.31 14.80 12.03
N ASP A 114 -18.44 14.54 12.70
CA ASP A 114 -19.17 15.54 13.49
C ASP A 114 -18.32 16.01 14.69
N SER A 115 -17.57 15.11 15.33
CA SER A 115 -16.72 15.43 16.49
C SER A 115 -15.53 16.34 16.16
N ILE A 116 -14.98 16.24 14.94
CA ILE A 116 -13.88 17.10 14.48
C ILE A 116 -14.41 18.47 14.08
N VAL A 117 -15.55 18.51 13.40
CA VAL A 117 -16.14 19.77 12.91
C VAL A 117 -16.71 20.61 14.04
N ASN A 118 -17.39 19.98 15.00
CA ASN A 118 -18.15 20.70 16.01
C ASN A 118 -17.32 21.04 17.27
N ASN A 119 -16.07 20.60 17.35
CA ASN A 119 -15.20 20.85 18.50
C ASN A 119 -13.84 21.42 18.07
N PRO A 120 -13.63 22.74 18.20
CA PRO A 120 -12.37 23.41 17.83
C PRO A 120 -11.13 22.81 18.50
N SER A 121 -11.27 22.30 19.74
CA SER A 121 -10.14 21.68 20.45
C SER A 121 -9.68 20.36 19.80
N ASN A 122 -10.59 19.63 19.14
CA ASN A 122 -10.24 18.44 18.39
C ASN A 122 -9.52 18.81 17.09
N THR A 123 -9.94 19.88 16.42
CA THR A 123 -9.25 20.41 15.24
C THR A 123 -7.80 20.80 15.57
N GLU A 124 -7.59 21.51 16.69
CA GLU A 124 -6.25 21.89 17.14
C GLU A 124 -5.38 20.67 17.49
N LYS A 125 -5.95 19.68 18.19
CA LYS A 125 -5.24 18.42 18.49
C LYS A 125 -4.82 17.67 17.23
N VAL A 126 -5.70 17.57 16.24
CA VAL A 126 -5.39 16.92 14.95
C VAL A 126 -4.28 17.67 14.23
N GLN A 127 -4.35 19.00 14.17
CA GLN A 127 -3.30 19.81 13.55
C GLN A 127 -1.95 19.68 14.26
N ASN A 128 -1.94 19.66 15.59
CA ASN A 128 -0.71 19.47 16.35
C ASN A 128 -0.14 18.06 16.16
N SER A 129 -0.98 17.02 16.17
CA SER A 129 -0.56 15.64 15.89
C SER A 129 0.04 15.52 14.49
N PHE A 130 -0.59 16.16 13.50
CA PHE A 130 -0.09 16.20 12.13
C PHE A 130 1.27 16.90 12.03
N LYS A 131 1.46 18.04 12.72
CA LYS A 131 2.76 18.71 12.81
C LYS A 131 3.84 17.83 13.44
N GLU A 132 3.51 17.07 14.48
CA GLU A 132 4.48 16.13 15.08
C GLU A 132 4.86 15.01 14.11
N ILE A 133 3.89 14.47 13.35
CA ILE A 133 4.18 13.48 12.30
C ILE A 133 5.06 14.10 11.21
N GLN A 134 4.79 15.34 10.79
CA GLN A 134 5.61 16.04 9.78
C GLN A 134 7.05 16.28 10.25
N LYS A 135 7.30 16.46 11.55
CA LYS A 135 8.67 16.55 12.08
C LYS A 135 9.44 15.23 11.93
N ILE A 136 8.74 14.10 12.05
CA ILE A 136 9.31 12.77 11.86
C ILE A 136 9.53 12.50 10.37
N ALA A 137 8.52 12.77 9.54
CA ALA A 137 8.56 12.66 8.07
C ALA A 137 9.32 13.82 7.42
N ASN A 138 10.51 14.13 7.94
CA ASN A 138 11.39 15.14 7.37
C ASN A 138 12.14 14.60 6.14
N PRO A 139 12.83 15.46 5.36
CA PRO A 139 13.55 15.02 4.17
C PRO A 139 14.59 13.92 4.41
N ASP A 140 15.23 13.89 5.59
CA ASP A 140 16.21 12.85 5.94
C ASP A 140 15.53 11.50 6.14
N PHE A 141 14.37 11.47 6.81
CA PHE A 141 13.55 10.27 6.96
C PHE A 141 13.05 9.75 5.61
N ILE A 142 12.49 10.63 4.77
CA ILE A 142 12.01 10.28 3.43
C ILE A 142 13.15 9.71 2.58
N ASN A 143 14.28 10.41 2.52
CA ASN A 143 15.46 9.98 1.76
C ASN A 143 16.02 8.65 2.29
N ARG A 144 16.00 8.45 3.61
CA ARG A 144 16.39 7.18 4.22
C ARG A 144 15.48 6.05 3.74
N ASN A 145 14.17 6.20 3.79
CA ASN A 145 13.24 5.16 3.34
C ASN A 145 13.45 4.84 1.85
N VAL A 146 13.57 5.86 1.01
CA VAL A 146 13.86 5.67 -0.42
C VAL A 146 15.15 4.91 -0.64
N LYS A 147 16.24 5.28 0.05
CA LYS A 147 17.53 4.59 -0.04
C LYS A 147 17.46 3.15 0.44
N MET A 148 16.73 2.89 1.52
CA MET A 148 16.61 1.54 2.07
C MET A 148 15.78 0.64 1.14
N ASP A 149 14.70 1.15 0.56
CA ASP A 149 13.93 0.42 -0.43
C ASP A 149 14.77 0.12 -1.69
N GLN A 150 15.50 1.11 -2.22
CA GLN A 150 16.43 0.91 -3.34
C GLN A 150 17.52 -0.11 -3.03
N PHE A 151 18.13 -0.03 -1.84
CA PHE A 151 19.18 -0.95 -1.44
C PHE A 151 18.67 -2.40 -1.38
N ARG A 152 17.47 -2.62 -0.85
CA ARG A 152 16.84 -3.94 -0.84
C ARG A 152 16.63 -4.49 -2.24
N ASP A 153 16.17 -3.65 -3.17
CA ASP A 153 15.93 -4.04 -4.56
C ASP A 153 17.24 -4.39 -5.29
N GLU A 154 18.30 -3.62 -5.07
CA GLU A 154 19.62 -3.86 -5.65
C GLU A 154 20.29 -5.12 -5.13
N ILE A 155 20.15 -5.44 -3.83
CA ILE A 155 20.63 -6.72 -3.27
C ILE A 155 19.99 -7.87 -4.03
N ASP A 156 18.67 -7.80 -4.22
CA ASP A 156 17.96 -8.88 -4.87
C ASP A 156 18.36 -9.06 -6.32
N GLN A 157 18.36 -7.96 -7.08
CA GLN A 157 18.71 -7.98 -8.49
C GLN A 157 20.14 -8.52 -8.66
N THR A 158 21.07 -8.08 -7.82
CA THR A 158 22.45 -8.56 -7.82
C THR A 158 22.53 -10.06 -7.54
N LEU A 159 21.83 -10.55 -6.51
CA LEU A 159 21.78 -11.99 -6.21
C LEU A 159 21.17 -12.77 -7.38
N HIS A 160 20.11 -12.25 -8.00
CA HIS A 160 19.46 -12.89 -9.13
C HIS A 160 20.38 -13.01 -10.34
N GLU A 161 21.06 -11.93 -10.71
CA GLU A 161 22.01 -11.90 -11.82
C GLU A 161 23.21 -12.83 -11.59
N LEU A 162 23.71 -12.89 -10.35
CA LEU A 162 24.77 -13.84 -9.99
C LEU A 162 24.31 -15.29 -10.14
N VAL A 163 23.11 -15.63 -9.66
CA VAL A 163 22.57 -16.98 -9.80
C VAL A 163 22.35 -17.33 -11.27
N LEU A 164 21.78 -16.43 -12.07
CA LEU A 164 21.62 -16.63 -13.52
C LEU A 164 22.96 -16.85 -14.23
N LYS A 165 24.00 -16.12 -13.84
CA LYS A 165 25.33 -16.23 -14.43
C LYS A 165 26.03 -17.55 -14.10
N PHE A 166 25.93 -18.01 -12.86
CA PHE A 166 26.71 -19.14 -12.36
C PHE A 166 25.93 -20.47 -12.34
N PHE A 167 24.60 -20.42 -12.29
CA PHE A 167 23.69 -21.58 -12.24
C PHE A 167 22.49 -21.40 -13.19
N PRO A 168 22.70 -21.14 -14.50
CA PRO A 168 21.62 -20.93 -15.46
C PRO A 168 20.66 -22.13 -15.56
N GLU A 169 21.15 -23.35 -15.32
CA GLU A 169 20.37 -24.59 -15.35
C GLU A 169 19.20 -24.59 -14.34
N LEU A 170 19.28 -23.79 -13.28
CA LEU A 170 18.19 -23.63 -12.31
C LEU A 170 16.91 -23.16 -13.01
N PHE A 171 17.05 -22.29 -14.02
CA PHE A 171 15.93 -21.67 -14.73
C PHE A 171 15.31 -22.57 -15.81
N GLU A 172 15.94 -23.71 -16.08
CA GLU A 172 15.46 -24.72 -17.03
C GLU A 172 14.66 -25.85 -16.33
N ASN A 173 14.77 -25.96 -15.00
CA ASN A 173 14.21 -27.05 -14.18
C ASN A 173 12.70 -26.92 -13.88
N GLY A 174 11.99 -26.08 -14.63
CA GLY A 174 10.53 -25.94 -14.56
C GLY A 174 10.02 -25.08 -13.39
N PRO A 175 8.68 -24.94 -13.28
CA PRO A 175 8.04 -23.94 -12.42
C PRO A 175 8.26 -24.13 -10.92
N GLU A 176 8.32 -25.37 -10.44
CA GLU A 176 8.50 -25.68 -9.02
C GLU A 176 9.87 -25.21 -8.52
N CYS A 177 10.94 -25.52 -9.25
CA CYS A 177 12.30 -25.07 -8.93
C CYS A 177 12.41 -23.54 -8.95
N LEU A 178 11.78 -22.89 -9.93
CA LEU A 178 11.72 -21.42 -10.00
C LEU A 178 10.98 -20.81 -8.82
N SER A 179 9.92 -21.46 -8.33
CA SER A 179 9.18 -21.00 -7.15
C SER A 179 10.04 -21.10 -5.89
N GLU A 180 10.67 -22.24 -5.65
CA GLU A 180 11.56 -22.44 -4.49
C GLU A 180 12.74 -21.45 -4.50
N TYR A 181 13.31 -21.22 -5.68
CA TYR A 181 14.37 -20.23 -5.85
C TYR A 181 13.92 -18.82 -5.47
N ARG A 182 12.74 -18.40 -5.94
CA ARG A 182 12.17 -17.08 -5.57
C ARG A 182 11.99 -16.96 -4.06
N ASP A 183 11.51 -18.00 -3.39
CA ASP A 183 11.35 -18.00 -1.94
C ASP A 183 12.69 -17.90 -1.19
N ILE A 184 13.71 -18.62 -1.66
CA ILE A 184 15.08 -18.54 -1.10
C ILE A 184 15.66 -17.14 -1.29
N LEU A 185 15.52 -16.59 -2.49
CA LEU A 185 16.01 -15.28 -2.86
C LEU A 185 15.37 -14.20 -1.98
N VAL A 186 14.04 -14.18 -1.87
CA VAL A 186 13.28 -13.27 -1.00
C VAL A 186 13.77 -13.32 0.44
N ARG A 187 13.86 -14.53 1.01
CA ARG A 187 14.30 -14.70 2.40
C ARG A 187 15.74 -14.22 2.61
N THR A 188 16.62 -14.49 1.65
CA THR A 188 18.04 -14.10 1.72
C THR A 188 18.20 -12.59 1.66
N THR A 189 17.53 -11.94 0.70
CA THR A 189 17.50 -10.48 0.55
C THR A 189 17.00 -9.81 1.82
N LEU A 190 15.85 -10.24 2.36
CA LEU A 190 15.27 -9.65 3.57
C LEU A 190 16.17 -9.83 4.81
N ASN A 191 16.72 -11.03 5.01
CA ASN A 191 17.63 -11.28 6.13
C ASN A 191 18.91 -10.44 6.05
N PHE A 192 19.50 -10.32 4.85
CA PHE A 192 20.69 -9.50 4.67
C PHE A 192 20.39 -8.03 4.92
N PHE A 193 19.30 -7.53 4.33
CA PHE A 193 18.81 -6.17 4.54
C PHE A 193 18.60 -5.83 6.02
N GLU A 194 17.86 -6.67 6.77
CA GLU A 194 17.63 -6.45 8.20
C GLU A 194 18.92 -6.41 9.02
N ASN A 195 19.90 -7.25 8.67
CA ASN A 195 21.18 -7.25 9.36
C ASN A 195 21.98 -5.99 9.10
N ILE A 196 21.96 -5.47 7.86
CA ILE A 196 22.59 -4.19 7.52
C ILE A 196 21.89 -3.02 8.22
N ASP A 197 20.55 -3.01 8.24
CA ASP A 197 19.77 -2.00 8.96
C ASP A 197 20.14 -1.98 10.46
N LYS A 198 20.16 -3.15 11.10
CA LYS A 198 20.58 -3.30 12.51
C LYS A 198 22.01 -2.83 12.77
N LEU A 199 22.93 -3.03 11.83
CA LEU A 199 24.32 -2.56 11.97
C LEU A 199 24.44 -1.05 11.81
N THR A 200 23.66 -0.48 10.90
CA THR A 200 23.72 0.94 10.54
C THR A 200 23.02 1.81 11.58
N PHE A 201 21.92 1.34 12.17
CA PHE A 201 21.04 2.15 13.02
C PHE A 201 20.94 1.66 14.47
N LYS A 202 21.91 0.86 14.92
CA LYS A 202 21.95 0.25 16.26
C LYS A 202 21.85 1.25 17.44
N ASN A 203 22.06 2.55 17.20
CA ASN A 203 22.20 3.59 18.22
C ASN A 203 21.18 4.74 18.13
N GLU A 204 20.19 4.67 17.24
CA GLU A 204 19.10 5.66 17.23
C GLU A 204 17.99 5.20 18.18
N LYS A 205 18.11 5.56 19.46
CA LYS A 205 17.03 5.47 20.46
C LYS A 205 16.65 6.86 20.94
#